data_AF-A0A7F8QFL6-F1
#
_entry.id   AF-A0A7F8QFL6-F1
#
_cell.length_a   1.000
_cell.length_b   1.000
_cell.length_c   1.000
_cell.angle_alpha   90.00
_cell.angle_beta   90.00
_cell.angle_gamma   90.00
#
_symmetry.space_group_name_H-M   'P 1'
#
loop_
_entity.id
_entity.type
_entity.pdbx_description
1 polymer ?
#
loop_
_entity_poly.entity_id
_entity_poly.type
_entity_poly.pdbx_seq_one_letter_code
_entity_poly.pdbx_strand_id
1 'polypeptide(L)'
;FLSGVDAWCKMCSEGGLPSEMQDLELAIHHHQSLYEQVTQAYTEVSQDGKALLDVLQRPLSPGNAESLTATANYSKAVHQVLDVVHEVLHHQRRLESIWQHRKVRLHQRLQLCVFQQDVQQ
;
A
#
# COMPACT_ATOMS: atom_id res chain seq x y z
N PHE A 1 -7.17 4.58 -1.13
CA PHE A 1 -5.98 3.84 -1.59
C PHE A 1 -5.67 4.08 -3.08
N LEU A 2 -6.48 3.59 -4.03
CA LEU A 2 -6.17 3.64 -5.47
C LEU A 2 -5.83 5.04 -6.01
N SER A 3 -6.57 6.07 -5.60
CA SER A 3 -6.29 7.46 -5.98
C SER A 3 -4.94 8.00 -5.50
N GLY A 4 -4.36 7.40 -4.47
CA GLY A 4 -3.05 7.79 -3.91
C GLY A 4 -1.86 7.05 -4.54
N VAL A 5 -2.10 5.94 -5.25
CA VAL A 5 -1.04 5.03 -5.72
C VAL A 5 -0.02 5.74 -6.59
N ASP A 6 -0.47 6.53 -7.57
CA ASP A 6 0.45 7.21 -8.49
C ASP A 6 1.28 8.29 -7.78
N ALA A 7 0.68 9.01 -6.84
CA ALA A 7 1.38 10.00 -6.02
C ALA A 7 2.45 9.32 -5.14
N TRP A 8 2.13 8.20 -4.48
CA TRP A 8 3.10 7.47 -3.67
C TRP A 8 4.20 6.83 -4.51
N CYS A 9 3.89 6.28 -5.69
CA CYS A 9 4.89 5.78 -6.64
C CYS A 9 5.89 6.88 -7.00
N LYS A 10 5.36 8.07 -7.29
CA LYS A 10 6.14 9.26 -7.62
C LYS A 10 7.04 9.66 -6.46
N MET A 11 6.49 9.81 -5.26
CA MET A 11 7.26 10.17 -4.05
C MET A 11 8.36 9.15 -3.70
N CYS A 12 8.13 7.85 -3.93
CA CYS A 12 9.14 6.81 -3.70
C CYS A 12 10.26 6.79 -4.77
N SER A 13 10.00 7.27 -5.98
CA SER A 13 10.93 7.16 -7.12
C SER A 13 11.62 8.46 -7.49
N GLU A 14 11.02 9.61 -7.16
CA GLU A 14 11.54 10.93 -7.48
C GLU A 14 12.63 11.43 -6.52
N GLY A 15 13.41 12.40 -7.01
CA GLY A 15 14.55 12.96 -6.32
C GLY A 15 15.76 12.04 -6.38
N GLY A 16 16.94 12.59 -6.65
CA GLY A 16 18.20 11.84 -6.56
C GLY A 16 18.47 11.30 -5.16
N LEU A 17 19.63 10.67 -4.97
CA LEU A 17 20.11 10.38 -3.62
C LEU A 17 20.80 11.63 -3.06
N PRO A 18 20.43 12.11 -1.86
CA PRO A 18 21.15 13.20 -1.22
C PRO A 18 22.62 12.86 -0.99
N SER A 19 23.47 13.89 -0.99
CA SER A 19 24.90 13.75 -0.67
C SER A 19 25.23 14.14 0.76
N GLU A 20 24.54 15.14 1.30
CA GLU A 20 24.71 15.57 2.69
C GLU A 20 24.08 14.55 3.65
N MET A 21 24.80 14.23 4.72
CA MET A 21 24.38 13.20 5.69
C MET A 21 23.03 13.54 6.34
N GLN A 22 22.85 14.81 6.73
CA GLN A 22 21.62 15.28 7.34
C GLN A 22 20.40 15.16 6.40
N ASP A 23 20.57 15.55 5.13
CA ASP A 23 19.51 15.44 4.12
C ASP A 23 19.18 13.98 3.80
N LEU A 24 20.18 13.10 3.87
CA LEU A 24 20.01 11.67 3.64
C LEU A 24 19.23 10.98 4.77
N GLU A 25 19.55 11.31 6.02
CA GLU A 25 18.79 10.84 7.19
C GLU A 25 17.35 11.34 7.15
N LEU A 26 17.14 12.60 6.79
CA LEU A 26 15.82 13.17 6.59
C LEU A 26 15.05 12.44 5.48
N ALA A 27 15.71 12.15 4.35
CA ALA A 27 15.11 11.39 3.26
C ALA A 27 14.75 9.95 3.68
N ILE A 28 15.57 9.28 4.49
CA ILE A 28 15.26 7.96 5.05
C ILE A 28 14.03 8.02 5.97
N HIS A 29 13.97 9.02 6.85
CA HIS A 29 12.83 9.20 7.75
C HIS A 29 11.53 9.48 6.99
N HIS A 30 11.57 10.37 5.99
CA HIS A 30 10.41 10.63 5.12
C HIS A 30 9.97 9.37 4.35
N HIS A 31 10.94 8.59 3.84
CA HIS A 31 10.66 7.32 3.13
C HIS A 31 10.02 6.27 4.04
N GLN A 32 10.41 6.24 5.32
CA GLN A 32 9.80 5.39 6.34
C GLN A 32 8.37 5.84 6.66
N SER A 33 8.15 7.13 6.91
CA SER A 33 6.81 7.66 7.19
C SER A 33 5.84 7.44 6.01
N LEU A 34 6.32 7.58 4.78
CA LEU A 34 5.53 7.28 3.60
C LEU A 34 5.09 5.82 3.55
N TYR A 35 5.97 4.88 3.92
CA TYR A 35 5.63 3.45 3.99
C TYR A 35 4.51 3.17 4.98
N GLU A 36 4.59 3.78 6.15
CA GLU A 36 3.60 3.62 7.22
C GLU A 36 2.23 4.13 6.76
N GLN A 37 2.19 5.30 6.10
CA GLN A 37 0.97 5.86 5.52
C GLN A 37 0.37 4.94 4.45
N VAL A 38 1.18 4.44 3.52
CA VAL A 38 0.73 3.50 2.47
C VAL A 38 0.19 2.21 3.09
N THR A 39 0.90 1.66 4.07
CA THR A 39 0.53 0.41 4.75
C THR A 39 -0.77 0.56 5.53
N GLN A 40 -0.96 1.69 6.20
CA GLN A 40 -2.21 2.02 6.88
C GLN A 40 -3.37 2.10 5.89
N ALA A 41 -3.22 2.88 4.81
CA ALA A 41 -4.24 3.03 3.79
C ALA A 41 -4.59 1.70 3.08
N TYR A 42 -3.60 0.82 2.89
CA TYR A 42 -3.80 -0.54 2.35
C TYR A 42 -4.57 -1.42 3.33
N THR A 43 -4.22 -1.37 4.62
CA THR A 43 -4.91 -2.12 5.67
C THR A 43 -6.38 -1.75 5.75
N GLU A 44 -6.69 -0.45 5.76
CA GLU A 44 -8.07 0.05 5.80
C GLU A 44 -8.89 -0.43 4.60
N VAL A 45 -8.43 -0.19 3.37
CA VAL A 45 -9.18 -0.61 2.17
C VAL A 45 -9.34 -2.12 2.08
N SER A 46 -8.37 -2.89 2.57
CA SER A 46 -8.44 -4.36 2.58
C SER A 46 -9.46 -4.87 3.60
N GLN A 47 -9.55 -4.23 4.76
CA GLN A 47 -10.55 -4.54 5.77
C GLN A 47 -11.95 -4.21 5.27
N ASP A 48 -12.15 -3.04 4.67
CA ASP A 48 -13.42 -2.62 4.08
C ASP A 48 -13.87 -3.57 2.96
N GLY A 49 -12.94 -3.94 2.06
CA GLY A 49 -13.21 -4.89 0.99
C GLY A 49 -13.63 -6.27 1.52
N LYS A 50 -12.94 -6.75 2.56
CA LYS A 50 -13.31 -8.02 3.23
C LYS A 50 -14.68 -7.94 3.89
N ALA A 51 -14.95 -6.88 4.67
CA ALA A 51 -16.23 -6.70 5.35
C ALA A 51 -17.39 -6.62 4.35
N LEU A 52 -17.20 -5.96 3.21
CA LEU A 52 -18.18 -5.89 2.14
C LEU A 52 -18.43 -7.26 1.50
N LEU A 53 -17.37 -8.03 1.20
CA LEU A 53 -17.50 -9.39 0.68
C LEU A 53 -18.24 -10.31 1.67
N ASP A 54 -17.92 -10.22 2.97
CA ASP A 54 -18.58 -11.00 4.02
C ASP A 54 -20.10 -10.71 4.09
N VAL A 55 -20.51 -9.46 3.83
CA VAL A 55 -21.92 -9.08 3.75
C VAL A 55 -22.58 -9.62 2.49
N LEU A 56 -21.94 -9.44 1.32
CA LEU A 56 -22.49 -9.84 0.02
C LEU A 56 -22.59 -11.37 -0.15
N GLN A 57 -21.71 -12.12 0.51
CA GLN A 57 -21.65 -13.58 0.43
C GLN A 57 -22.42 -14.28 1.56
N ARG A 58 -22.99 -13.54 2.53
CA ARG A 58 -23.71 -14.13 3.65
C ARG A 58 -24.92 -14.94 3.14
N PRO A 59 -25.06 -16.22 3.51
CA PRO A 59 -26.22 -17.02 3.15
C PRO A 59 -27.50 -16.38 3.69
N LEU A 60 -28.55 -16.33 2.87
CA LEU A 60 -29.86 -15.85 3.30
C LEU A 60 -30.51 -16.94 4.17
N SER A 61 -30.83 -16.62 5.43
CA SER A 61 -31.52 -17.56 6.31
C SER A 61 -32.93 -17.84 5.81
N PRO A 62 -33.44 -19.09 5.91
CA PRO A 62 -34.74 -19.48 5.39
C PRO A 62 -35.94 -18.76 6.05
N GLY A 63 -35.74 -18.10 7.20
CA GLY A 63 -36.77 -17.28 7.87
C GLY A 63 -37.04 -15.91 7.23
N ASN A 64 -36.28 -15.51 6.22
CA ASN A 64 -36.41 -14.21 5.55
C ASN A 64 -37.05 -14.33 4.16
N ALA A 65 -37.68 -15.46 3.82
CA ALA A 65 -38.25 -15.74 2.51
C ALA A 65 -39.32 -14.74 2.02
N GLU A 66 -39.89 -13.92 2.92
CA GLU A 66 -40.82 -12.83 2.58
C GLU A 66 -40.13 -11.48 2.28
N SER A 67 -38.81 -11.37 2.50
CA SER A 67 -38.06 -10.16 2.18
C SER A 67 -37.82 -10.08 0.68
N LEU A 68 -38.17 -8.94 0.05
CA LEU A 68 -37.88 -8.65 -1.36
C LEU A 68 -36.39 -8.81 -1.74
N THR A 69 -35.49 -8.86 -0.76
CA THR A 69 -34.05 -9.08 -0.92
C THR A 69 -33.61 -10.55 -0.78
N ALA A 70 -34.50 -11.48 -0.40
CA ALA A 70 -34.19 -12.89 -0.17
C ALA A 70 -33.90 -13.70 -1.45
N THR A 71 -34.15 -13.10 -2.62
CA THR A 71 -33.87 -13.67 -3.95
C THR A 71 -32.73 -12.96 -4.67
N ALA A 72 -32.13 -11.92 -4.08
CA ALA A 72 -31.11 -11.12 -4.72
C ALA A 72 -29.79 -11.90 -4.82
N ASN A 73 -29.46 -12.37 -6.03
CA ASN A 73 -28.18 -12.98 -6.33
C ASN A 73 -27.11 -11.89 -6.52
N TYR A 74 -26.36 -11.60 -5.45
CA TYR A 74 -25.28 -10.60 -5.45
C TYR A 74 -23.98 -11.09 -6.12
N SER A 75 -23.97 -12.24 -6.81
CA SER A 75 -22.78 -12.75 -7.49
C SER A 75 -22.08 -11.71 -8.37
N LYS A 76 -22.83 -10.91 -9.14
CA LYS A 76 -22.23 -9.83 -9.95
C LYS A 76 -21.48 -8.81 -9.09
N ALA A 77 -22.09 -8.36 -7.98
CA ALA A 77 -21.45 -7.43 -7.06
C ALA A 77 -20.22 -8.04 -6.38
N VAL A 78 -20.29 -9.33 -5.99
CA VAL A 78 -19.15 -10.06 -5.44
C VAL A 78 -17.98 -10.09 -6.41
N HIS A 79 -18.21 -10.42 -7.69
CA HIS A 79 -17.15 -10.43 -8.70
C HIS A 79 -16.55 -9.03 -8.88
N GLN A 80 -17.38 -7.99 -8.97
CA GLN A 80 -16.91 -6.62 -9.09
C GLN A 80 -16.05 -6.17 -7.90
N VAL A 81 -16.43 -6.54 -6.68
CA VAL A 81 -15.63 -6.24 -5.47
C VAL A 81 -14.33 -7.02 -5.47
N LEU A 82 -14.35 -8.30 -5.87
CA LEU A 82 -13.12 -9.11 -5.99
C LEU A 82 -12.14 -8.53 -7.02
N ASP A 83 -12.63 -8.03 -8.16
CA ASP A 83 -11.80 -7.37 -9.17
C ASP A 83 -11.06 -6.16 -8.58
N VAL A 84 -11.78 -5.33 -7.82
CA VAL A 84 -11.18 -4.16 -7.13
C VAL A 84 -10.19 -4.59 -6.04
N VAL A 85 -10.50 -5.64 -5.27
CA VAL A 85 -9.56 -6.18 -4.26
C VAL A 85 -8.27 -6.68 -4.91
N HIS A 86 -8.37 -7.36 -6.05
CA HIS A 86 -7.20 -7.79 -6.81
C HIS A 86 -6.39 -6.61 -7.37
N GLU A 87 -7.07 -5.57 -7.86
CA GLU A 87 -6.44 -4.34 -8.32
C GLU A 87 -5.66 -3.66 -7.18
N VAL A 88 -6.28 -3.52 -6.01
CA VAL A 88 -5.63 -2.97 -4.80
C VAL A 88 -4.40 -3.78 -4.41
N LEU A 89 -4.50 -5.12 -4.37
CA LEU A 89 -3.38 -6.00 -4.05
C LEU A 89 -2.23 -5.86 -5.07
N HIS A 90 -2.58 -5.76 -6.35
CA HIS A 90 -1.59 -5.56 -7.42
C HIS A 90 -0.82 -4.25 -7.23
N HIS A 91 -1.53 -3.14 -6.99
CA HIS A 91 -0.91 -1.85 -6.74
C HIS A 91 -0.06 -1.83 -5.47
N GLN A 92 -0.49 -2.51 -4.40
CA GLN A 92 0.28 -2.62 -3.17
C GLN A 92 1.63 -3.33 -3.42
N ARG A 93 1.63 -4.46 -4.13
CA ARG A 93 2.88 -5.18 -4.46
C ARG A 93 3.82 -4.35 -5.32
N ARG A 94 3.27 -3.59 -6.27
CA ARG A 94 4.06 -2.66 -7.10
C ARG A 94 4.68 -1.56 -6.24
N LEU A 95 3.92 -0.93 -5.35
CA LEU A 95 4.43 0.10 -4.43
C LEU A 95 5.51 -0.44 -3.51
N GLU A 96 5.31 -1.64 -2.95
CA GLU A 96 6.29 -2.31 -2.11
C GLU A 96 7.61 -2.53 -2.86
N SER A 97 7.54 -2.99 -4.12
CA SER A 97 8.73 -3.16 -4.97
C SER A 97 9.50 -1.84 -5.17
N ILE A 98 8.80 -0.76 -5.52
CA ILE A 98 9.41 0.57 -5.71
C ILE A 98 10.03 1.06 -4.39
N TRP A 99 9.30 0.89 -3.29
CA TRP A 99 9.73 1.29 -1.96
C TRP A 99 11.01 0.56 -1.52
N GLN A 100 11.07 -0.76 -1.70
CA GLN A 100 12.25 -1.57 -1.35
C GLN A 100 13.46 -1.11 -2.15
N HIS A 101 13.29 -0.87 -3.45
CA HIS A 101 14.37 -0.38 -4.30
C HIS A 101 14.93 0.97 -3.81
N ARG A 102 14.04 1.91 -3.46
CA ARG A 102 14.45 3.21 -2.91
C ARG A 102 15.13 3.07 -1.54
N LYS A 103 14.60 2.23 -0.66
CA LYS A 103 15.17 1.96 0.67
C LYS A 103 16.61 1.48 0.56
N VAL A 104 16.87 0.47 -0.26
CA VAL A 104 18.21 -0.08 -0.45
C VAL A 104 19.19 1.01 -0.88
N ARG A 105 18.81 1.83 -1.87
CA ARG A 105 19.69 2.90 -2.38
C ARG A 105 19.99 3.98 -1.34
N LEU A 106 19.01 4.40 -0.54
CA LEU A 106 19.22 5.38 0.53
C LEU A 106 20.19 4.85 1.59
N HIS A 107 20.02 3.59 2.01
CA HIS A 107 20.87 2.98 3.03
C HIS A 107 22.29 2.72 2.52
N GLN A 108 22.44 2.29 1.27
CA GLN A 108 23.76 2.16 0.63
C GLN A 108 24.51 3.50 0.58
N ARG A 109 23.80 4.59 0.25
CA ARG A 109 24.39 5.93 0.26
C ARG A 109 24.83 6.33 1.66
N LEU A 110 24.05 6.02 2.69
CA LEU A 110 24.37 6.35 4.08
C LEU A 110 25.61 5.60 4.54
N GLN A 111 25.66 4.30 4.27
CA GLN A 111 26.83 3.46 4.56
C GLN A 111 28.09 4.01 3.88
N LEU A 112 27.99 4.48 2.63
CA LEU A 112 29.13 5.10 1.94
C LEU A 112 29.56 6.41 2.60
N CYS A 113 28.63 7.27 3.02
CA CYS A 113 28.96 8.52 3.73
C CYS A 113 29.67 8.25 5.05
N VAL A 114 29.17 7.29 5.85
CA VAL A 114 29.79 6.88 7.12
C VAL A 114 31.20 6.34 6.87
N PHE A 115 31.38 5.44 5.90
CA PHE A 115 32.69 4.92 5.56
C PHE A 115 33.68 6.02 5.14
N GLN A 116 33.23 7.02 4.37
CA GLN A 116 34.07 8.14 3.97
C GLN A 116 34.50 9.01 5.15
N GLN A 117 33.63 9.21 6.14
CA GLN A 117 33.99 9.93 7.37
C GLN A 117 34.98 9.12 8.22
N ASP A 118 34.78 7.82 8.35
CA ASP A 118 35.64 6.94 9.15
C ASP A 118 37.07 6.86 8.58
N VAL A 119 37.22 6.86 7.25
CA VAL A 119 38.54 6.83 6.58
C VAL A 119 39.28 8.18 6.67
N GLN A 120 38.55 9.27 6.89
CA GLN A 120 39.13 10.62 7.03
C GLN A 120 39.57 10.97 8.46
N GLN A 121 39.23 10.12 9.45
CA GLN A 121 39.64 10.27 10.85
C GLN A 121 40.99 9.58 11.12
#